data_AF-A0A9P6E8R8-F1
#
_entry.id   AF-A0A9P6E8R8-F1
#
_cell.length_a   1.000
_cell.length_b   1.000
_cell.length_c   1.000
_cell.angle_alpha   90.00
_cell.angle_beta   90.00
_cell.angle_gamma   90.00
#
_symmetry.space_group_name_H-M   'P 1'
#
loop_
_entity.id
_entity.type
_entity.pdbx_description
1 polymer ?
#
loop_
_entity_poly.entity_id
_entity_poly.type
_entity_poly.pdbx_seq_one_letter_code
_entity_poly.pdbx_strand_id
1 'polypeptide(L)'
;MASDDGQSTLASLFDTFPPEVIADIFWHSLPVWSLETPCPLSDGPNNEFSVFDIGAVCQSWRKLAWSAPILWSAVRVCVDVDRAAMQTILLDQWLSRSGSLPLDVCLTLSKDVPTWTPGSEPDSAVVQLVAVAGKYANRWRSFVYEIPRLFHKALPPRHTPLPLLRFLKIDPLYNDSRRQNPIFLQAPLQYIALNGIHIEWLQVSFDKVMELRLSEFYLDECLFVLSQCLMVAHIVLEDVTFDYSEDPFKFDYSKLPIHLPSLRCLELRGRIKPLDIVTENLIELTYSGLNSHGIPLLCSLLPPILNLHRVCLLDCDVEPPEMLGVLEELQTVRSFEISAYHSRYVVHQVLDEDLVGRLRRSLEKSVLLLPNMEEFVYRGPRSFTWDSLITAWKEVALGYEEGSVESVVVQRLRWDLTFTLPGRDIPQNGSQRRRELDRLQIQSNGRLTLRFPDQENYAPSKILPTTEPDVLPALPFNEDSD
;
A
#
# COMPACT_ATOMS: atom_id res chain seq x y z
N MET A 1 -47.99 2.37 -17.67
CA MET A 1 -47.58 3.14 -18.86
C MET A 1 -47.05 4.49 -18.37
N ALA A 2 -45.78 4.54 -17.98
CA ALA A 2 -45.00 5.74 -17.69
C ALA A 2 -43.56 5.26 -17.40
N SER A 3 -42.67 5.31 -18.39
CA SER A 3 -41.20 5.16 -18.27
C SER A 3 -40.59 4.99 -19.67
N ASP A 4 -40.57 6.04 -20.50
CA ASP A 4 -39.84 5.99 -21.78
C ASP A 4 -39.20 7.34 -22.18
N ASP A 5 -39.70 8.47 -21.64
CA ASP A 5 -39.19 9.81 -22.00
C ASP A 5 -37.74 10.10 -21.55
N GLY A 6 -37.24 9.39 -20.53
CA GLY A 6 -35.86 9.58 -20.03
C GLY A 6 -34.77 8.88 -20.86
N GLN A 7 -35.10 7.79 -21.57
CA GLN A 7 -34.13 7.10 -22.43
C GLN A 7 -33.94 7.81 -23.78
N SER A 8 -35.02 8.41 -24.31
CA SER A 8 -35.01 9.16 -25.57
C SER A 8 -34.17 10.45 -25.48
N THR A 9 -34.20 11.14 -24.34
CA THR A 9 -33.43 12.38 -24.11
C THR A 9 -31.93 12.12 -23.98
N LEU A 10 -31.51 11.07 -23.26
CA LEU A 10 -30.09 10.71 -23.17
C LEU A 10 -29.54 10.21 -24.51
N ALA A 11 -30.29 9.43 -25.28
CA ALA A 11 -29.89 9.02 -26.63
C ALA A 11 -29.64 10.24 -27.54
N SER A 12 -30.51 11.26 -27.45
CA SER A 12 -30.35 12.51 -28.22
C SER A 12 -29.14 13.35 -27.83
N LEU A 13 -28.67 13.26 -26.57
CA LEU A 13 -27.48 13.97 -26.09
C LEU A 13 -26.19 13.38 -26.68
N PHE A 14 -26.08 12.05 -26.76
CA PHE A 14 -24.91 11.39 -27.36
C PHE A 14 -24.81 11.65 -28.86
N ASP A 15 -25.92 11.91 -29.55
CA ASP A 15 -25.90 12.29 -30.97
C ASP A 15 -25.37 13.73 -31.20
N THR A 16 -25.24 14.55 -30.15
CA THR A 16 -24.72 15.93 -30.25
C THR A 16 -23.22 16.06 -30.00
N PHE A 17 -22.59 15.07 -29.36
CA PHE A 17 -21.17 15.12 -29.05
C PHE A 17 -20.31 14.56 -30.19
N PRO A 18 -19.12 15.13 -30.45
CA PRO A 18 -18.14 14.50 -31.32
C PRO A 18 -17.77 13.09 -30.82
N PRO A 19 -17.48 12.15 -31.72
CA PRO A 19 -17.19 10.77 -31.35
C PRO A 19 -15.98 10.63 -30.42
N GLU A 20 -15.02 11.55 -30.48
CA GLU A 20 -13.86 11.62 -29.59
C GLU A 20 -14.27 11.88 -28.14
N VAL A 21 -15.20 12.81 -27.92
CA VAL A 21 -15.71 13.16 -26.58
C VAL A 21 -16.47 11.99 -25.98
N ILE A 22 -17.25 11.27 -26.80
CA ILE A 22 -17.99 10.09 -26.34
C ILE A 22 -17.02 8.95 -26.00
N ALA A 23 -15.97 8.75 -26.79
CA ALA A 23 -14.93 7.77 -26.49
C ALA A 23 -14.20 8.11 -25.17
N ASP A 24 -13.95 9.39 -24.90
CA ASP A 24 -13.38 9.84 -23.63
C ASP A 24 -14.34 9.61 -22.46
N ILE A 25 -15.63 9.88 -22.61
CA ILE A 25 -16.66 9.56 -21.61
C ILE A 25 -16.67 8.06 -21.33
N PHE A 26 -16.66 7.23 -22.37
CA PHE A 26 -16.60 5.77 -22.25
C PHE A 26 -15.35 5.34 -21.50
N TRP A 27 -14.19 5.89 -21.83
CA TRP A 27 -12.93 5.60 -21.16
C TRP A 27 -13.00 5.91 -19.66
N HIS A 28 -13.55 7.05 -19.29
CA HIS A 28 -13.73 7.44 -17.89
C HIS A 28 -14.86 6.71 -17.15
N SER A 29 -15.77 6.07 -17.89
CA SER A 29 -16.85 5.25 -17.32
C SER A 29 -16.40 3.82 -17.04
N LEU A 30 -15.32 3.35 -17.67
CA LEU A 30 -14.69 2.09 -17.32
C LEU A 30 -14.09 2.20 -15.91
N PRO A 31 -14.05 1.11 -15.13
CA PRO A 31 -13.43 1.11 -13.81
C PRO A 31 -12.02 1.68 -13.92
N VAL A 32 -11.61 2.50 -12.96
CA VAL A 32 -10.23 3.01 -12.92
C VAL A 32 -9.32 1.82 -12.73
N TRP A 33 -8.50 1.54 -13.74
CA TRP A 33 -7.54 0.46 -13.66
C TRP A 33 -6.40 0.89 -12.77
N SER A 34 -6.36 0.34 -11.56
CA SER A 34 -5.13 0.33 -10.76
C SER A 34 -4.38 -0.96 -11.03
N LEU A 35 -3.18 -0.84 -11.58
CA LEU A 35 -2.24 -1.96 -11.76
C LEU A 35 -1.74 -2.51 -10.43
N GLU A 36 -1.92 -1.75 -9.34
CA GLU A 36 -1.57 -2.15 -7.98
C GLU A 36 -2.69 -2.91 -7.27
N THR A 37 -3.95 -2.72 -7.68
CA THR A 37 -5.05 -3.48 -7.09
C THR A 37 -4.99 -4.94 -7.55
N PRO A 38 -4.81 -5.90 -6.60
CA PRO A 38 -4.93 -7.32 -6.91
C PRO A 38 -6.25 -7.55 -7.63
N CYS A 39 -6.27 -8.47 -8.59
CA CYS A 39 -7.55 -8.89 -9.19
C CYS A 39 -8.50 -9.26 -8.04
N PRO A 40 -9.71 -8.66 -7.94
CA PRO A 40 -10.66 -9.02 -6.91
C PRO A 40 -10.84 -10.53 -7.00
N LEU A 41 -10.48 -11.16 -5.89
CA LEU A 41 -10.46 -12.60 -5.74
C LEU A 41 -11.89 -13.08 -6.02
N SER A 42 -12.00 -14.10 -6.87
CA SER A 42 -13.21 -14.61 -7.55
C SER A 42 -14.36 -15.13 -6.65
N ASP A 43 -14.62 -14.53 -5.49
CA ASP A 43 -15.73 -14.90 -4.61
C ASP A 43 -16.94 -13.95 -4.72
N GLY A 44 -16.91 -12.99 -5.65
CA GLY A 44 -18.07 -12.20 -6.04
C GLY A 44 -18.24 -12.15 -7.56
N PRO A 45 -19.47 -11.98 -8.09
CA PRO A 45 -19.63 -11.66 -9.50
C PRO A 45 -18.87 -10.36 -9.76
N ASN A 46 -17.76 -10.45 -10.49
CA ASN A 46 -17.00 -9.30 -10.95
C ASN A 46 -17.91 -8.48 -11.85
N ASN A 47 -18.66 -7.56 -11.25
CA ASN A 47 -19.52 -6.59 -11.91
C ASN A 47 -18.65 -5.43 -12.45
N GLU A 48 -17.45 -5.77 -12.95
CA GLU A 48 -16.55 -4.81 -13.56
C GLU A 48 -17.12 -4.46 -14.93
N PHE A 49 -17.71 -3.26 -15.00
CA PHE A 49 -18.21 -2.67 -16.22
C PHE A 49 -17.13 -2.69 -17.32
N SER A 50 -17.43 -3.29 -18.46
CA SER A 50 -16.49 -3.53 -19.55
C SER A 50 -16.86 -2.77 -20.83
N VAL A 51 -15.92 -2.71 -21.78
CA VAL A 51 -16.18 -2.15 -23.13
C VAL A 51 -17.31 -2.89 -23.84
N PHE A 52 -17.51 -4.18 -23.54
CA PHE A 52 -18.62 -4.96 -24.10
C PHE A 52 -19.97 -4.50 -23.56
N ASP A 53 -20.04 -4.09 -22.29
CA ASP A 53 -21.26 -3.56 -21.68
C ASP A 53 -21.66 -2.22 -22.31
N ILE A 54 -20.68 -1.36 -22.60
CA ILE A 54 -20.89 -0.14 -23.39
C ILE A 54 -21.47 -0.48 -24.77
N GLY A 55 -20.91 -1.49 -25.44
CA GLY A 55 -21.41 -1.98 -26.72
C GLY A 55 -22.77 -2.69 -26.64
N ALA A 56 -23.23 -3.08 -25.46
CA ALA A 56 -24.53 -3.72 -25.29
C ALA A 56 -25.69 -2.72 -25.23
N VAL A 57 -25.42 -1.45 -24.87
CA VAL A 57 -26.44 -0.40 -24.71
C VAL A 57 -27.22 -0.14 -26.00
N CYS A 58 -26.54 0.24 -27.08
CA CYS A 58 -27.18 0.47 -28.37
C CYS A 58 -26.21 0.25 -29.55
N GLN A 59 -26.74 0.20 -30.78
CA GLN A 59 -25.92 -0.01 -31.98
C GLN A 59 -24.92 1.13 -32.25
N SER A 60 -25.29 2.37 -31.93
CA SER A 60 -24.42 3.54 -32.10
C SER A 60 -23.20 3.46 -31.18
N TRP A 61 -23.44 3.19 -29.89
CA TRP A 61 -22.39 3.02 -28.89
C TRP A 61 -21.46 1.85 -29.21
N ARG A 62 -22.03 0.74 -29.70
CA ARG A 62 -21.22 -0.39 -30.17
C ARG A 62 -20.30 -0.01 -31.32
N LYS A 63 -20.81 0.70 -32.34
CA LYS A 63 -19.97 1.15 -33.47
C LYS A 63 -18.85 2.06 -32.99
N LEU A 64 -19.19 3.02 -32.12
CA LEU A 64 -18.22 3.96 -31.57
C LEU A 64 -17.15 3.25 -30.74
N ALA A 65 -17.57 2.40 -29.80
CA ALA A 65 -16.68 1.63 -28.94
C ALA A 65 -15.74 0.73 -29.76
N TRP A 66 -16.23 0.13 -30.85
CA TRP A 66 -15.40 -0.71 -31.74
C TRP A 66 -14.43 0.10 -32.59
N SER A 67 -14.77 1.36 -32.90
CA SER A 67 -13.91 2.25 -33.69
C SER A 67 -12.89 3.03 -32.88
N ALA A 68 -13.04 3.11 -31.55
CA ALA A 68 -12.21 3.92 -30.67
C ALA A 68 -11.05 3.09 -30.06
N PRO A 69 -9.81 3.17 -30.56
CA PRO A 69 -8.73 2.27 -30.14
C PRO A 69 -8.33 2.45 -28.67
N ILE A 70 -8.57 3.64 -28.09
CA ILE A 70 -8.24 3.96 -26.70
C ILE A 70 -8.96 3.04 -25.71
N LEU A 71 -10.20 2.64 -26.00
CA LEU A 71 -10.97 1.74 -25.15
C LEU A 71 -10.39 0.32 -25.10
N TRP A 72 -9.57 -0.04 -26.10
CA TRP A 72 -8.90 -1.34 -26.20
C TRP A 72 -7.42 -1.27 -25.81
N SER A 73 -6.91 -0.08 -25.46
CA SER A 73 -5.50 0.15 -25.13
C SER A 73 -5.06 -0.51 -23.83
N ALA A 74 -6.00 -1.09 -23.12
CA ALA A 74 -5.75 -1.68 -21.85
C ALA A 74 -6.51 -3.04 -21.83
N VAL A 75 -5.90 -4.12 -21.31
CA VAL A 75 -6.56 -5.42 -21.08
C VAL A 75 -6.11 -6.10 -19.77
N ARG A 76 -7.05 -6.73 -19.05
CA ARG A 76 -6.79 -7.65 -17.93
C ARG A 76 -7.33 -9.02 -18.27
N VAL A 77 -6.49 -10.05 -18.19
CA VAL A 77 -6.86 -11.44 -18.47
C VAL A 77 -6.55 -12.29 -17.25
N CYS A 78 -7.60 -12.78 -16.59
CA CYS A 78 -7.49 -13.88 -15.63
C CYS A 78 -7.50 -15.19 -16.42
N VAL A 79 -6.32 -15.80 -16.55
CA VAL A 79 -6.09 -16.99 -17.35
C VAL A 79 -6.77 -18.19 -16.70
N ASP A 80 -7.68 -18.77 -17.45
CA ASP A 80 -8.36 -20.03 -17.13
C ASP A 80 -7.82 -21.06 -18.12
N VAL A 81 -7.16 -22.10 -17.60
CA VAL A 81 -6.49 -23.12 -18.42
C VAL A 81 -7.47 -23.79 -19.39
N ASP A 82 -8.70 -24.08 -18.94
CA ASP A 82 -9.71 -24.74 -19.76
C ASP A 82 -10.23 -23.83 -20.89
N ARG A 83 -10.06 -22.51 -20.74
CA ARG A 83 -10.50 -21.49 -21.70
C ARG A 83 -9.35 -20.78 -22.40
N ALA A 84 -8.10 -21.16 -22.13
CA ALA A 84 -6.91 -20.44 -22.58
C ALA A 84 -6.86 -20.29 -24.11
N ALA A 85 -7.30 -21.29 -24.86
CA ALA A 85 -7.37 -21.22 -26.33
C ALA A 85 -8.34 -20.13 -26.82
N MET A 86 -9.53 -20.03 -26.21
CA MET A 86 -10.50 -18.97 -26.54
C MET A 86 -9.99 -17.60 -26.06
N GLN A 87 -9.44 -17.54 -24.84
CA GLN A 87 -8.86 -16.31 -24.30
C GLN A 87 -7.71 -15.79 -25.17
N THR A 88 -6.91 -16.67 -25.76
CA THR A 88 -5.85 -16.32 -26.72
C THR A 88 -6.41 -15.59 -27.93
N ILE A 89 -7.48 -16.12 -28.54
CA ILE A 89 -8.13 -15.51 -29.70
C ILE A 89 -8.72 -14.14 -29.33
N LEU A 90 -9.41 -14.07 -28.20
CA LEU A 90 -10.01 -12.82 -27.71
C LEU A 90 -8.95 -11.76 -27.39
N LEU A 91 -7.82 -12.17 -26.80
CA LEU A 91 -6.71 -11.27 -26.50
C LEU A 91 -6.08 -10.70 -27.76
N ASP A 92 -5.82 -11.51 -28.80
CA ASP A 92 -5.27 -11.02 -30.07
C ASP A 92 -6.24 -10.04 -30.75
N GLN A 93 -7.54 -10.34 -30.74
CA GLN A 93 -8.57 -9.42 -31.25
C GLN A 93 -8.65 -8.13 -30.44
N TRP A 94 -8.50 -8.19 -29.12
CA TRP A 94 -8.50 -7.02 -28.26
C TRP A 94 -7.29 -6.13 -28.54
N LEU A 95 -6.09 -6.71 -28.51
CA LEU A 95 -4.83 -6.00 -28.72
C LEU A 95 -4.70 -5.46 -30.15
N SER A 96 -5.26 -6.12 -31.16
CA SER A 96 -5.28 -5.59 -32.52
C SER A 96 -6.20 -4.36 -32.67
N ARG A 97 -7.34 -4.29 -31.97
CA ARG A 97 -8.25 -3.13 -32.01
C ARG A 97 -7.65 -1.86 -31.41
N SER A 98 -6.71 -2.00 -30.49
CA SER A 98 -6.00 -0.85 -29.89
C SER A 98 -5.06 -0.11 -30.87
N GLY A 99 -4.87 -0.63 -32.08
CA GLY A 99 -4.15 0.05 -33.15
C GLY A 99 -2.66 0.20 -32.87
N SER A 100 -2.18 1.44 -32.75
CA SER A 100 -0.78 1.76 -32.44
C SER A 100 -0.59 2.38 -31.05
N LEU A 101 -1.66 2.42 -30.24
CA LEU A 101 -1.60 3.07 -28.93
C LEU A 101 -0.68 2.30 -27.95
N PRO A 102 -0.11 2.97 -26.94
CA PRO A 102 0.54 2.29 -25.83
C PRO A 102 -0.43 1.35 -25.11
N LEU A 103 0.08 0.23 -24.60
CA LEU A 103 -0.71 -0.85 -24.03
C LEU A 103 -0.49 -1.03 -22.53
N ASP A 104 -1.56 -1.17 -21.76
CA ASP A 104 -1.49 -1.68 -20.40
C ASP A 104 -2.05 -3.10 -20.36
N VAL A 105 -1.19 -4.09 -20.09
CA VAL A 105 -1.55 -5.51 -20.14
C VAL A 105 -1.33 -6.12 -18.77
N CYS A 106 -2.37 -6.75 -18.23
CA CYS A 106 -2.32 -7.52 -16.99
C CYS A 106 -2.73 -8.97 -17.25
N LEU A 107 -1.82 -9.90 -16.98
CA LEU A 107 -2.06 -11.34 -17.09
C LEU A 107 -1.94 -11.95 -15.70
N THR A 108 -3.00 -12.57 -15.22
CA THR A 108 -3.05 -13.27 -13.93
C THR A 108 -3.54 -14.70 -14.12
N LEU A 109 -3.32 -15.60 -13.17
CA LEU A 109 -3.88 -16.95 -13.22
C LEU A 109 -5.15 -17.04 -12.34
N SER A 110 -6.15 -17.78 -12.81
CA SER A 110 -7.29 -18.15 -11.96
C SER A 110 -6.85 -19.01 -10.79
N LYS A 111 -7.47 -18.79 -9.61
CA LYS A 111 -7.17 -19.53 -8.38
C LYS A 111 -7.63 -20.99 -8.41
N ASP A 112 -8.61 -21.31 -9.24
CA ASP A 112 -9.19 -22.65 -9.34
C ASP A 112 -8.31 -23.62 -10.14
N VAL A 113 -7.19 -23.13 -10.67
CA VAL A 113 -6.27 -23.96 -11.44
C VAL A 113 -5.57 -24.93 -10.47
N PRO A 114 -5.72 -26.25 -10.65
CA PRO A 114 -5.08 -27.22 -9.79
C PRO A 114 -3.57 -26.95 -9.75
N THR A 115 -3.00 -27.04 -8.55
CA THR A 115 -1.58 -26.76 -8.31
C THR A 115 -0.74 -27.50 -9.35
N TRP A 116 -0.08 -26.76 -10.23
CA TRP A 116 0.79 -27.31 -11.26
C TRP A 116 1.85 -28.16 -10.59
N THR A 117 1.89 -29.45 -10.89
CA THR A 117 2.88 -30.33 -10.29
C THR A 117 4.25 -29.96 -10.86
N PRO A 118 5.27 -29.73 -10.01
CA PRO A 118 6.62 -29.45 -10.49
C PRO A 118 7.10 -30.53 -11.46
N GLY A 119 7.42 -30.14 -12.69
CA GLY A 119 7.86 -31.04 -13.76
C GLY A 119 6.79 -31.45 -14.77
N SER A 120 5.54 -31.00 -14.63
CA SER A 120 4.56 -31.05 -15.72
C SER A 120 4.98 -30.14 -16.89
N GLU A 121 4.65 -30.54 -18.12
CA GLU A 121 4.85 -29.67 -19.29
C GLU A 121 3.88 -28.48 -19.23
N PRO A 122 4.33 -27.27 -19.64
CA PRO A 122 3.45 -26.10 -19.68
C PRO A 122 2.29 -26.35 -20.65
N ASP A 123 1.07 -25.99 -20.25
CA ASP A 123 -0.08 -26.10 -21.16
C ASP A 123 0.13 -25.22 -22.39
N SER A 124 0.05 -25.86 -23.57
CA SER A 124 0.34 -25.20 -24.85
C SER A 124 -0.58 -24.02 -25.16
N ALA A 125 -1.83 -24.02 -24.68
CA ALA A 125 -2.78 -22.95 -24.88
C ALA A 125 -2.43 -21.72 -24.02
N VAL A 126 -1.97 -21.92 -22.78
CA VAL A 126 -1.49 -20.82 -21.93
C VAL A 126 -0.18 -20.24 -22.46
N VAL A 127 0.73 -21.10 -22.97
CA VAL A 127 1.94 -20.65 -23.69
C VAL A 127 1.57 -19.75 -24.87
N GLN A 128 0.58 -20.15 -25.67
CA GLN A 128 0.11 -19.36 -26.81
C GLN A 128 -0.52 -18.04 -26.38
N LEU A 129 -1.27 -18.01 -25.27
CA LEU A 129 -1.86 -16.80 -24.71
C LEU A 129 -0.77 -15.78 -24.34
N VAL A 130 0.25 -16.21 -23.60
CA VAL A 130 1.38 -15.35 -23.21
C VAL A 130 2.16 -14.90 -24.45
N ALA A 131 2.36 -15.78 -25.43
CA ALA A 131 3.01 -15.43 -26.69
C ALA A 131 2.22 -14.38 -27.49
N VAL A 132 0.89 -14.44 -27.49
CA VAL A 132 0.02 -13.41 -28.10
C VAL A 132 0.20 -12.08 -27.39
N ALA A 133 0.26 -12.04 -26.06
CA ALA A 133 0.59 -10.79 -25.36
C ALA A 133 1.97 -10.27 -25.81
N GLY A 134 2.98 -11.15 -25.84
CA GLY A 134 4.35 -10.83 -26.21
C GLY A 134 4.51 -10.28 -27.65
N LYS A 135 3.64 -10.70 -28.58
CA LYS A 135 3.57 -10.18 -29.96
C LYS A 135 3.38 -8.66 -30.02
N TYR A 136 2.74 -8.06 -29.01
CA TYR A 136 2.46 -6.62 -28.94
C TYR A 136 3.40 -5.88 -27.97
N ALA A 137 4.49 -6.50 -27.52
CA ALA A 137 5.30 -5.97 -26.43
C ALA A 137 6.01 -4.65 -26.71
N ASN A 138 6.34 -4.36 -27.97
CA ASN A 138 6.91 -3.07 -28.39
C ASN A 138 6.02 -1.87 -28.05
N ARG A 139 4.72 -2.11 -27.81
CA ARG A 139 3.73 -1.09 -27.44
C ARG A 139 3.41 -1.08 -25.95
N TRP A 140 3.93 -2.00 -25.15
CA TRP A 140 3.63 -2.03 -23.72
C TRP A 140 4.11 -0.75 -23.04
N ARG A 141 3.19 -0.06 -22.37
CA ARG A 141 3.43 1.00 -21.41
C ARG A 141 3.50 0.42 -20.00
N SER A 142 2.59 -0.50 -19.69
CA SER A 142 2.54 -1.19 -18.41
C SER A 142 2.32 -2.67 -18.62
N PHE A 143 3.08 -3.50 -17.90
CA PHE A 143 2.95 -4.94 -17.96
C PHE A 143 2.92 -5.56 -16.57
N VAL A 144 1.85 -6.27 -16.26
CA VAL A 144 1.68 -7.07 -15.05
C VAL A 144 1.61 -8.53 -15.44
N TYR A 145 2.50 -9.34 -14.85
CA TYR A 145 2.61 -10.76 -15.12
C TYR A 145 2.58 -11.53 -13.80
N GLU A 146 1.43 -12.12 -13.50
CA GLU A 146 1.17 -12.95 -12.32
C GLU A 146 0.82 -14.39 -12.73
N ILE A 147 1.66 -14.94 -13.60
CA ILE A 147 1.53 -16.29 -14.13
C ILE A 147 2.77 -17.10 -13.70
N PRO A 148 2.65 -18.42 -13.46
CA PRO A 148 3.80 -19.24 -13.07
C PRO A 148 5.00 -19.13 -14.02
N ARG A 149 6.21 -19.29 -13.45
CA ARG A 149 7.49 -19.12 -14.15
C ARG A 149 7.66 -20.03 -15.37
N LEU A 150 7.00 -21.18 -15.36
CA LEU A 150 7.05 -22.16 -16.45
C LEU A 150 6.59 -21.59 -17.81
N PHE A 151 5.86 -20.48 -17.82
CA PHE A 151 5.41 -19.78 -19.02
C PHE A 151 6.31 -18.59 -19.43
N HIS A 152 7.35 -18.23 -18.67
CA HIS A 152 8.25 -17.11 -18.99
C HIS A 152 8.91 -17.26 -20.37
N LYS A 153 9.09 -18.48 -20.87
CA LYS A 153 9.66 -18.73 -22.21
C LYS A 153 8.80 -18.18 -23.34
N ALA A 154 7.52 -17.93 -23.09
CA ALA A 154 6.59 -17.34 -24.04
C ALA A 154 6.63 -15.80 -24.04
N LEU A 155 7.31 -15.18 -23.07
CA LEU A 155 7.54 -13.74 -23.06
C LEU A 155 8.45 -13.33 -24.24
N PRO A 156 8.44 -12.05 -24.61
CA PRO A 156 9.25 -11.54 -25.71
C PRO A 156 10.73 -11.96 -25.62
N PRO A 157 11.38 -12.29 -26.76
CA PRO A 157 12.79 -12.66 -26.79
C PRO A 157 13.71 -11.56 -26.24
N ARG A 158 14.95 -11.96 -25.92
CA ARG A 158 15.92 -11.16 -25.16
C ARG A 158 16.21 -9.76 -25.72
N HIS A 159 16.09 -9.59 -27.03
CA HIS A 159 16.45 -8.36 -27.74
C HIS A 159 15.23 -7.58 -28.21
N THR A 160 14.05 -7.89 -27.66
CA THR A 160 12.84 -7.14 -28.00
C THR A 160 12.93 -5.77 -27.35
N PRO A 161 13.00 -4.67 -28.14
CA PRO A 161 13.00 -3.34 -27.57
C PRO A 161 11.62 -3.05 -26.99
N LEU A 162 11.57 -2.53 -25.77
CA LEU A 162 10.33 -2.17 -25.08
C LEU A 162 10.35 -0.66 -24.78
N PRO A 163 10.32 0.18 -25.83
CA PRO A 163 10.64 1.60 -25.73
C PRO A 163 9.62 2.39 -24.89
N LEU A 164 8.40 1.87 -24.76
CA LEU A 164 7.31 2.53 -24.05
C LEU A 164 7.13 2.00 -22.61
N LEU A 165 7.77 0.90 -22.24
CA LEU A 165 7.48 0.21 -20.98
C LEU A 165 8.02 1.03 -19.79
N ARG A 166 7.11 1.48 -18.93
CA ARG A 166 7.37 2.30 -17.74
C ARG A 166 7.06 1.57 -16.44
N PHE A 167 6.01 0.75 -16.45
CA PHE A 167 5.57 -0.02 -15.30
C PHE A 167 5.73 -1.50 -15.59
N LEU A 168 6.45 -2.20 -14.71
CA LEU A 168 6.62 -3.65 -14.78
C LEU A 168 6.34 -4.26 -13.42
N LYS A 169 5.39 -5.21 -13.37
CA LYS A 169 5.20 -6.10 -12.23
C LYS A 169 5.35 -7.55 -12.70
N ILE A 170 6.23 -8.31 -12.07
CA ILE A 170 6.34 -9.75 -12.29
C ILE A 170 6.27 -10.46 -10.94
N ASP A 171 5.18 -11.18 -10.72
CA ASP A 171 4.85 -11.83 -9.46
C ASP A 171 4.42 -13.27 -9.73
N PRO A 172 5.38 -14.18 -9.96
CA PRO A 172 5.07 -15.55 -10.32
C PRO A 172 4.41 -16.25 -9.13
N LEU A 173 3.16 -16.65 -9.33
CA LEU A 173 2.47 -17.56 -8.42
C LEU A 173 3.33 -18.83 -8.31
N TYR A 174 3.84 -19.11 -7.11
CA TYR A 174 4.67 -20.26 -6.71
C TYR A 174 6.18 -20.18 -7.01
N ASN A 175 6.97 -20.51 -5.98
CA ASN A 175 8.42 -20.74 -6.05
C ASN A 175 8.72 -22.12 -6.67
N ASP A 176 8.74 -22.21 -8.00
CA ASP A 176 9.44 -23.33 -8.64
C ASP A 176 10.94 -23.03 -8.64
N SER A 177 11.71 -23.85 -7.92
CA SER A 177 13.16 -23.73 -7.69
C SER A 177 14.02 -24.01 -8.91
N ARG A 178 13.41 -24.20 -10.09
CA ARG A 178 14.14 -24.51 -11.32
C ARG A 178 14.68 -23.24 -11.97
N ARG A 179 16.00 -23.22 -12.16
CA ARG A 179 16.74 -22.24 -12.97
C ARG A 179 16.10 -22.15 -14.36
N GLN A 180 15.50 -21.01 -14.69
CA GLN A 180 14.84 -20.81 -15.97
C GLN A 180 15.29 -19.50 -16.63
N ASN A 181 14.85 -19.37 -17.88
CA ASN A 181 15.42 -18.42 -18.83
C ASN A 181 15.30 -16.98 -18.33
N PRO A 182 16.38 -16.19 -18.50
CA PRO A 182 16.35 -14.78 -18.15
C PRO A 182 15.30 -13.99 -18.96
N ILE A 183 14.64 -13.03 -18.31
CA ILE A 183 13.67 -12.07 -18.85
C ILE A 183 14.42 -10.77 -19.16
N PHE A 184 14.59 -10.44 -20.44
CA PHE A 184 15.36 -9.26 -20.82
C PHE A 184 14.42 -8.19 -21.31
N LEU A 185 14.50 -7.02 -20.69
CA LEU A 185 13.63 -5.91 -21.01
C LEU A 185 14.53 -4.67 -21.13
N GLN A 186 14.92 -4.32 -22.35
CA GLN A 186 15.55 -3.03 -22.57
C GLN A 186 14.46 -1.96 -22.61
N ALA A 187 14.15 -1.44 -21.43
CA ALA A 187 13.01 -0.56 -21.17
C ALA A 187 13.40 0.61 -20.26
N PRO A 188 12.87 1.82 -20.49
CA PRO A 188 13.10 2.98 -19.63
C PRO A 188 12.12 2.97 -18.44
N LEU A 189 12.25 1.94 -17.60
CA LEU A 189 11.35 1.65 -16.48
C LEU A 189 11.39 2.76 -15.42
N GLN A 190 10.21 3.06 -14.87
CA GLN A 190 9.99 4.03 -13.79
C GLN A 190 9.46 3.34 -12.53
N TYR A 191 8.67 2.29 -12.71
CA TYR A 191 8.15 1.46 -11.64
C TYR A 191 8.51 0.01 -11.91
N ILE A 192 9.09 -0.66 -10.90
CA ILE A 192 9.44 -2.07 -10.94
C ILE A 192 8.91 -2.75 -9.69
N ALA A 193 8.10 -3.78 -9.84
CA ALA A 193 7.70 -4.69 -8.77
C ALA A 193 8.05 -6.13 -9.15
N LEU A 194 8.87 -6.80 -8.34
CA LEU A 194 9.34 -8.15 -8.61
C LEU A 194 9.09 -9.00 -7.38
N ASN A 195 8.68 -10.25 -7.59
CA ASN A 195 8.57 -11.23 -6.51
C ASN A 195 9.37 -12.50 -6.85
N GLY A 196 10.37 -12.84 -6.03
CA GLY A 196 11.16 -14.07 -6.09
C GLY A 196 12.00 -14.30 -7.35
N ILE A 197 12.15 -13.33 -8.24
CA ILE A 197 12.86 -13.51 -9.52
C ILE A 197 14.32 -13.11 -9.36
N HIS A 198 15.26 -14.00 -9.69
CA HIS A 198 16.67 -13.64 -9.65
C HIS A 198 16.99 -12.43 -10.54
N ILE A 199 17.76 -11.47 -10.03
CA ILE A 199 18.05 -10.23 -10.78
C ILE A 199 18.97 -10.48 -11.95
N GLU A 200 19.85 -11.48 -11.87
CA GLU A 200 20.63 -11.92 -13.03
C GLU A 200 19.73 -12.30 -14.22
N TRP A 201 18.45 -12.59 -13.95
CA TRP A 201 17.47 -12.86 -14.97
C TRP A 201 16.87 -11.62 -15.58
N LEU A 202 17.03 -10.46 -14.96
CA LEU A 202 16.48 -9.19 -15.40
C LEU A 202 17.61 -8.31 -15.92
N GLN A 203 17.78 -8.29 -17.25
CA GLN A 203 18.64 -7.30 -17.88
C GLN A 203 17.84 -6.02 -18.13
N VAL A 204 17.58 -5.28 -17.05
CA VAL A 204 16.90 -3.97 -17.06
C VAL A 204 17.86 -2.87 -16.64
N SER A 205 17.62 -1.65 -17.16
CA SER A 205 18.30 -0.46 -16.64
C SER A 205 17.49 0.10 -15.49
N PHE A 206 18.15 0.28 -14.35
CA PHE A 206 17.56 0.78 -13.11
C PHE A 206 17.75 2.30 -12.94
N ASP A 207 18.39 2.95 -13.92
CA ASP A 207 18.81 4.36 -13.87
C ASP A 207 17.65 5.35 -13.70
N LYS A 208 16.46 5.00 -14.20
CA LYS A 208 15.24 5.83 -14.21
C LYS A 208 14.15 5.34 -13.27
N VAL A 209 14.44 4.33 -12.47
CA VAL A 209 13.46 3.73 -11.56
C VAL A 209 13.20 4.69 -10.39
N MET A 210 11.94 5.11 -10.26
CA MET A 210 11.44 6.00 -9.22
C MET A 210 10.79 5.22 -8.08
N GLU A 211 10.17 4.09 -8.40
CA GLU A 211 9.56 3.19 -7.42
C GLU A 211 10.01 1.76 -7.66
N LEU A 212 10.49 1.13 -6.58
CA LEU A 212 11.03 -0.21 -6.57
C LEU A 212 10.35 -1.04 -5.49
N ARG A 213 9.78 -2.18 -5.86
CA ARG A 213 9.23 -3.16 -4.94
C ARG A 213 9.88 -4.51 -5.18
N LEU A 214 10.52 -5.07 -4.16
CA LEU A 214 11.17 -6.38 -4.22
C LEU A 214 10.60 -7.26 -3.12
N SER A 215 10.05 -8.41 -3.46
CA SER A 215 9.52 -9.40 -2.52
C SER A 215 10.21 -10.75 -2.70
N GLU A 216 10.50 -11.47 -1.61
CA GLU A 216 11.15 -12.79 -1.64
C GLU A 216 12.53 -12.81 -2.35
N PHE A 217 13.32 -11.75 -2.20
CA PHE A 217 14.67 -11.65 -2.77
C PHE A 217 15.76 -12.03 -1.78
N TYR A 218 16.95 -12.37 -2.28
CA TYR A 218 18.14 -12.39 -1.45
C TYR A 218 18.62 -10.96 -1.13
N LEU A 219 19.26 -10.78 0.01
CA LEU A 219 19.80 -9.47 0.40
C LEU A 219 20.78 -8.92 -0.64
N ASP A 220 21.70 -9.75 -1.10
CA ASP A 220 22.78 -9.34 -1.99
C ASP A 220 22.23 -8.91 -3.36
N GLU A 221 21.19 -9.59 -3.82
CA GLU A 221 20.35 -9.20 -4.92
C GLU A 221 19.72 -7.81 -4.69
N CYS A 222 19.02 -7.61 -3.57
CA CYS A 222 18.47 -6.29 -3.23
C CYS A 222 19.55 -5.20 -3.25
N LEU A 223 20.70 -5.42 -2.62
CA LEU A 223 21.81 -4.47 -2.59
C LEU A 223 22.35 -4.19 -4.00
N PHE A 224 22.41 -5.20 -4.86
CA PHE A 224 22.78 -5.03 -6.27
C PHE A 224 21.83 -4.06 -6.98
N VAL A 225 20.52 -4.29 -6.93
CA VAL A 225 19.53 -3.39 -7.55
C VAL A 225 19.60 -1.99 -6.96
N LEU A 226 19.64 -1.88 -5.63
CA LEU A 226 19.69 -0.59 -4.95
C LEU A 226 20.91 0.22 -5.38
N SER A 227 22.07 -0.42 -5.59
CA SER A 227 23.28 0.25 -6.07
C SER A 227 23.14 0.85 -7.48
N GLN A 228 22.13 0.44 -8.26
CA GLN A 228 21.87 0.93 -9.61
C GLN A 228 20.72 1.97 -9.66
N CYS A 229 19.92 2.09 -8.59
CA CYS A 229 18.69 2.89 -8.54
C CYS A 229 18.91 4.29 -7.92
N LEU A 230 19.73 5.15 -8.52
CA LEU A 230 20.06 6.45 -7.91
C LEU A 230 18.89 7.47 -7.89
N MET A 231 17.88 7.26 -8.74
CA MET A 231 16.68 8.12 -8.83
C MET A 231 15.49 7.62 -7.99
N VAL A 232 15.64 6.50 -7.28
CA VAL A 232 14.52 5.89 -6.55
C VAL A 232 14.05 6.78 -5.41
N ALA A 233 12.75 7.06 -5.41
CA ALA A 233 12.08 7.84 -4.38
C ALA A 233 11.31 6.95 -3.40
N HIS A 234 10.84 5.79 -3.85
CA HIS A 234 10.06 4.86 -3.05
C HIS A 234 10.62 3.45 -3.18
N ILE A 235 10.99 2.84 -2.05
CA ILE A 235 11.44 1.45 -1.97
C ILE A 235 10.50 0.67 -1.06
N VAL A 236 10.08 -0.50 -1.52
CA VAL A 236 9.43 -1.52 -0.69
C VAL A 236 10.22 -2.82 -0.81
N LEU A 237 10.72 -3.32 0.31
CA LEU A 237 11.38 -4.62 0.40
C LEU A 237 10.54 -5.53 1.29
N GLU A 238 10.20 -6.71 0.81
CA GLU A 238 9.35 -7.67 1.52
C GLU A 238 10.02 -9.05 1.54
N ASP A 239 10.07 -9.68 2.72
CA ASP A 239 10.59 -11.04 2.90
C ASP A 239 11.98 -11.29 2.30
N VAL A 240 12.92 -10.38 2.56
CA VAL A 240 14.32 -10.51 2.12
C VAL A 240 15.02 -11.64 2.88
N THR A 241 15.52 -12.65 2.16
CA THR A 241 16.22 -13.80 2.77
C THR A 241 17.74 -13.64 2.72
N PHE A 242 18.44 -14.31 3.64
CA PHE A 242 19.88 -14.10 3.86
C PHE A 242 20.75 -15.31 3.53
N ASP A 243 20.17 -16.43 3.12
CA ASP A 243 20.91 -17.68 3.11
C ASP A 243 20.34 -18.70 2.12
N TYR A 244 20.99 -18.78 0.97
CA TYR A 244 21.23 -20.07 0.32
C TYR A 244 22.73 -20.17 0.08
N SER A 245 23.40 -21.04 0.83
CA SER A 245 24.84 -21.33 0.73
C SER A 245 25.28 -21.84 -0.65
N GLU A 246 24.33 -22.07 -1.57
CA GLU A 246 24.55 -22.59 -2.91
C GLU A 246 24.32 -21.57 -4.04
N ASP A 247 23.94 -20.31 -3.74
CA ASP A 247 23.75 -19.31 -4.80
C ASP A 247 25.11 -18.80 -5.34
N PRO A 248 25.36 -18.88 -6.66
CA PRO A 248 26.56 -18.31 -7.28
C PRO A 248 26.60 -16.77 -7.28
N PHE A 249 25.47 -16.08 -7.09
CA PHE A 249 25.46 -14.63 -7.01
C PHE A 249 26.04 -14.17 -5.66
N LYS A 250 27.02 -13.26 -5.71
CA LYS A 250 27.57 -12.62 -4.52
C LYS A 250 27.72 -11.14 -4.81
N PHE A 251 26.95 -10.32 -4.12
CA PHE A 251 27.15 -8.87 -4.14
C PHE A 251 28.53 -8.51 -3.58
N ASP A 252 29.16 -7.53 -4.21
CA ASP A 252 30.41 -6.95 -3.75
C ASP A 252 30.14 -5.94 -2.64
N TYR A 253 30.21 -6.42 -1.39
CA TYR A 253 30.00 -5.60 -0.19
C TYR A 253 30.99 -4.43 -0.06
N SER A 254 32.07 -4.36 -0.85
CA SER A 254 32.94 -3.17 -0.88
C SER A 254 32.24 -1.92 -1.43
N LYS A 255 31.06 -2.07 -2.04
CA LYS A 255 30.22 -0.98 -2.53
C LYS A 255 29.32 -0.36 -1.47
N LEU A 256 29.41 -0.81 -0.21
CA LEU A 256 28.68 -0.22 0.90
C LEU A 256 29.41 1.01 1.46
N PRO A 257 28.69 2.00 2.01
CA PRO A 257 27.23 2.09 2.07
C PRO A 257 26.59 2.45 0.72
N ILE A 258 25.34 2.05 0.50
CA ILE A 258 24.59 2.42 -0.71
C ILE A 258 24.00 3.82 -0.54
N HIS A 259 24.43 4.76 -1.37
CA HIS A 259 23.90 6.12 -1.37
C HIS A 259 22.65 6.24 -2.25
N LEU A 260 21.50 6.58 -1.64
CA LEU A 260 20.22 6.76 -2.32
C LEU A 260 19.71 8.20 -2.12
N PRO A 261 20.25 9.18 -2.87
CA PRO A 261 20.02 10.60 -2.60
C PRO A 261 18.57 11.04 -2.81
N SER A 262 17.80 10.32 -3.64
CA SER A 262 16.41 10.67 -3.96
C SER A 262 15.38 9.97 -3.07
N LEU A 263 15.81 9.07 -2.19
CA LEU A 263 14.93 8.18 -1.44
C LEU A 263 14.11 8.97 -0.41
N ARG A 264 12.78 8.91 -0.54
CA ARG A 264 11.81 9.59 0.32
C ARG A 264 10.99 8.64 1.17
N CYS A 265 10.63 7.47 0.65
CA CYS A 265 9.86 6.46 1.34
C CYS A 265 10.60 5.13 1.31
N LEU A 266 10.82 4.54 2.49
CA LEU A 266 11.40 3.21 2.66
C LEU A 266 10.43 2.34 3.47
N GLU A 267 9.95 1.28 2.83
CA GLU A 267 9.10 0.29 3.47
C GLU A 267 9.84 -1.06 3.51
N LEU A 268 9.95 -1.62 4.71
CA LEU A 268 10.65 -2.86 4.98
C LEU A 268 9.68 -3.83 5.64
N ARG A 269 9.33 -4.92 4.97
CA ARG A 269 8.38 -5.93 5.43
C ARG A 269 9.03 -7.29 5.62
N GLY A 270 8.60 -8.02 6.64
CA GLY A 270 9.09 -9.35 6.97
C GLY A 270 10.45 -9.36 7.65
N ARG A 271 11.25 -10.37 7.36
CA ARG A 271 12.52 -10.64 8.04
C ARG A 271 13.66 -9.91 7.37
N ILE A 272 13.89 -8.64 7.68
CA ILE A 272 14.96 -7.84 7.05
C ILE A 272 16.09 -7.57 8.06
N LYS A 273 17.34 -7.85 7.68
CA LYS A 273 18.55 -7.42 8.41
C LYS A 273 18.87 -5.96 8.09
N PRO A 274 19.70 -5.30 8.90
CA PRO A 274 20.13 -3.96 8.63
C PRO A 274 20.70 -3.78 7.21
N LEU A 275 20.17 -2.79 6.51
CA LEU A 275 20.64 -2.35 5.21
C LEU A 275 21.58 -1.17 5.43
N ASP A 276 22.80 -1.27 4.92
CA ASP A 276 23.78 -0.19 4.99
C ASP A 276 23.48 0.83 3.87
N ILE A 277 22.40 1.58 4.07
CA ILE A 277 21.88 2.59 3.14
C ILE A 277 22.08 3.98 3.77
N VAL A 278 22.61 4.89 2.97
CA VAL A 278 22.74 6.31 3.31
C VAL A 278 21.78 7.12 2.45
N THR A 279 20.89 7.85 3.10
CA THR A 279 19.96 8.80 2.47
C THR A 279 19.80 10.04 3.35
N GLU A 280 19.72 11.21 2.72
CA GLU A 280 19.54 12.50 3.41
C GLU A 280 18.09 13.01 3.33
N ASN A 281 17.27 12.38 2.48
CA ASN A 281 15.95 12.88 2.08
C ASN A 281 14.81 11.93 2.48
N LEU A 282 15.06 10.96 3.37
CA LEU A 282 14.03 10.04 3.83
C LEU A 282 12.99 10.79 4.67
N ILE A 283 11.74 10.76 4.20
CA ILE A 283 10.58 11.40 4.82
C ILE A 283 9.74 10.37 5.56
N GLU A 284 9.62 9.17 5.01
CA GLU A 284 8.76 8.11 5.51
C GLU A 284 9.51 6.80 5.64
N LEU A 285 9.37 6.17 6.81
CA LEU A 285 9.94 4.88 7.13
C LEU A 285 8.85 3.97 7.69
N THR A 286 8.55 2.90 6.96
CA THR A 286 7.66 1.84 7.43
C THR A 286 8.47 0.58 7.65
N TYR A 287 8.42 0.03 8.85
CA TYR A 287 8.97 -1.27 9.17
C TYR A 287 7.85 -2.19 9.62
N SER A 288 7.75 -3.37 9.04
CA SER A 288 6.76 -4.38 9.34
C SER A 288 7.44 -5.73 9.56
N GLY A 289 7.49 -6.30 10.76
CA GLY A 289 8.16 -7.59 10.91
C GLY A 289 8.35 -8.12 12.33
N LEU A 290 8.32 -9.44 12.47
CA LEU A 290 8.31 -10.17 13.75
C LEU A 290 9.69 -10.36 14.40
N ASN A 291 10.75 -9.78 13.85
CA ASN A 291 12.10 -10.00 14.36
C ASN A 291 12.55 -8.80 15.20
N SER A 292 13.15 -9.05 16.37
CA SER A 292 13.76 -8.02 17.24
C SER A 292 14.88 -7.20 16.57
N HIS A 293 15.32 -7.59 15.37
CA HIS A 293 16.33 -6.87 14.60
C HIS A 293 15.84 -5.57 13.94
N GLY A 294 14.53 -5.29 13.96
CA GLY A 294 13.98 -4.05 13.40
C GLY A 294 14.52 -2.79 14.06
N ILE A 295 14.68 -2.80 15.38
CA ILE A 295 15.14 -1.62 16.15
C ILE A 295 16.62 -1.29 15.86
N PRO A 296 17.57 -2.24 15.96
CA PRO A 296 18.95 -1.97 15.56
C PRO A 296 19.07 -1.42 14.13
N LEU A 297 18.22 -1.88 13.22
CA LEU A 297 18.15 -1.36 11.85
C LEU A 297 17.66 0.10 11.82
N LEU A 298 16.59 0.44 12.52
CA LEU A 298 16.15 1.84 12.69
C LEU A 298 17.31 2.68 13.24
N CYS A 299 17.92 2.28 14.36
CA CYS A 299 19.04 3.00 14.95
C CYS A 299 20.25 3.13 14.02
N SER A 300 20.46 2.20 13.08
CA SER A 300 21.53 2.33 12.09
C SER A 300 21.20 3.34 10.98
N LEU A 301 19.91 3.50 10.65
CA LEU A 301 19.43 4.45 9.65
C LEU A 301 19.23 5.86 10.22
N LEU A 302 19.02 6.02 11.52
CA LEU A 302 18.63 7.31 12.14
C LEU A 302 19.74 8.38 12.22
N PRO A 303 21.01 8.07 12.55
CA PRO A 303 22.06 9.09 12.65
C PRO A 303 22.23 9.98 11.41
N PRO A 304 22.05 9.49 10.16
CA PRO A 304 22.12 10.34 8.97
C PRO A 304 20.82 11.10 8.59
N ILE A 305 19.65 10.83 9.20
CA ILE A 305 18.36 11.27 8.64
C ILE A 305 17.75 12.42 9.44
N LEU A 306 18.06 13.65 9.03
CA LEU A 306 17.53 14.88 9.66
C LEU A 306 16.09 15.23 9.26
N ASN A 307 15.47 14.48 8.34
CA ASN A 307 14.19 14.86 7.71
C ASN A 307 13.07 13.82 7.83
N LEU A 308 13.15 12.89 8.79
CA LEU A 308 12.15 11.83 8.93
C LEU A 308 10.86 12.38 9.55
N HIS A 309 9.76 12.42 8.78
CA HIS A 309 8.48 12.98 9.23
C HIS A 309 7.50 11.90 9.68
N ARG A 310 7.51 10.73 9.03
CA ARG A 310 6.57 9.64 9.30
C ARG A 310 7.32 8.34 9.60
N VAL A 311 7.00 7.74 10.74
CA VAL A 311 7.52 6.42 11.13
C VAL A 311 6.35 5.50 11.45
N CYS A 312 6.32 4.34 10.81
CA CYS A 312 5.31 3.31 11.01
C CYS A 312 5.99 2.00 11.42
N LEU A 313 5.70 1.50 12.61
CA LEU A 313 6.18 0.22 13.15
C LEU A 313 5.00 -0.75 13.21
N LEU A 314 4.93 -1.66 12.25
CA LEU A 314 3.83 -2.61 12.06
C LEU A 314 4.27 -4.02 12.46
N ASP A 315 3.45 -4.76 13.19
CA ASP A 315 3.69 -6.14 13.60
C ASP A 315 5.10 -6.36 14.21
N CYS A 316 5.62 -5.35 14.91
CA CYS A 316 6.98 -5.37 15.46
C CYS A 316 7.01 -6.00 16.85
N ASP A 317 7.96 -6.90 17.07
CA ASP A 317 8.29 -7.41 18.40
C ASP A 317 9.42 -6.56 18.98
N VAL A 318 9.05 -5.49 19.68
CA VAL A 318 10.00 -4.53 20.27
C VAL A 318 9.87 -4.56 21.78
N GLU A 319 11.00 -4.77 22.45
CA GLU A 319 11.04 -4.63 23.90
C GLU A 319 10.97 -3.14 24.30
N PRO A 320 10.26 -2.78 25.39
CA PRO A 320 10.17 -1.41 25.89
C PRO A 320 11.50 -0.61 25.97
N PRO A 321 12.63 -1.16 26.47
CA PRO A 321 13.89 -0.41 26.49
C PRO A 321 14.44 -0.07 25.11
N GLU A 322 14.25 -0.95 24.12
CA GLU A 322 14.68 -0.71 22.74
C GLU A 322 13.82 0.36 22.08
N MET A 323 12.51 0.35 22.35
CA MET A 323 11.59 1.38 21.87
C MET A 323 12.01 2.77 22.37
N LEU A 324 12.41 2.91 23.65
CA LEU A 324 12.88 4.19 24.18
C LEU A 324 14.09 4.72 23.43
N GLY A 325 15.08 3.86 23.14
CA GLY A 325 16.25 4.25 22.37
C GLY A 325 15.87 4.79 21.00
N VAL A 326 14.88 4.20 20.33
CA VAL A 326 14.39 4.73 19.05
C VAL A 326 13.66 6.06 19.23
N LEU A 327 12.78 6.19 20.22
CA LEU A 327 12.05 7.44 20.46
C LEU A 327 12.97 8.61 20.82
N GLU A 328 14.10 8.35 21.47
CA GLU A 328 15.14 9.33 21.76
C GLU A 328 15.81 9.88 20.49
N GLU A 329 15.96 9.05 19.46
CA GLU A 329 16.59 9.43 18.18
C GLU A 329 15.61 10.11 17.19
N LEU A 330 14.30 9.89 17.33
CA LEU A 330 13.26 10.35 16.41
C LEU A 330 12.82 11.82 16.62
N GLN A 331 13.78 12.74 16.67
CA GLN A 331 13.51 14.15 17.02
C GLN A 331 12.68 14.93 15.98
N THR A 332 12.65 14.47 14.73
CA THR A 332 12.03 15.18 13.59
C THR A 332 10.65 14.63 13.20
N VAL A 333 10.23 13.51 13.83
CA VAL A 333 9.01 12.80 13.47
C VAL A 333 7.76 13.58 13.89
N ARG A 334 6.84 13.72 12.94
CA ARG A 334 5.52 14.34 13.12
C ARG A 334 4.41 13.30 13.23
N SER A 335 4.48 12.22 12.46
CA SER A 335 3.50 11.13 12.48
C SER A 335 4.19 9.84 12.93
N PHE A 336 3.79 9.31 14.08
CA PHE A 336 4.30 8.05 14.59
C PHE A 336 3.17 7.03 14.76
N GLU A 337 3.29 5.89 14.07
CA GLU A 337 2.33 4.80 14.11
C GLU A 337 2.99 3.53 14.65
N ILE A 338 2.39 2.95 15.68
CA ILE A 338 2.75 1.63 16.20
C ILE A 338 1.54 0.73 16.06
N SER A 339 1.75 -0.43 15.45
CA SER A 339 0.77 -1.47 15.30
C SER A 339 1.34 -2.79 15.81
N ALA A 340 0.92 -3.20 17.01
CA ALA A 340 1.28 -4.47 17.65
C ALA A 340 0.16 -5.50 17.42
N TYR A 341 -0.10 -5.88 16.17
CA TYR A 341 -1.00 -6.99 15.88
C TYR A 341 -0.27 -8.32 15.99
N HIS A 342 -1.02 -9.29 16.49
CA HIS A 342 -0.55 -10.54 17.02
C HIS A 342 0.02 -11.48 15.94
N SER A 343 1.24 -11.99 16.13
CA SER A 343 1.55 -13.36 15.72
C SER A 343 1.06 -14.31 16.83
N ARG A 344 0.63 -15.51 16.47
CA ARG A 344 -0.26 -16.39 17.28
C ARG A 344 0.29 -16.90 18.62
N TYR A 345 1.42 -16.41 19.12
CA TYR A 345 2.20 -17.12 20.15
C TYR A 345 2.58 -16.33 21.42
N VAL A 346 2.74 -15.01 21.44
CA VAL A 346 2.96 -14.23 22.68
C VAL A 346 2.45 -12.79 22.53
N VAL A 347 1.71 -12.28 23.52
CA VAL A 347 1.29 -10.86 23.56
C VAL A 347 2.41 -10.08 24.23
N HIS A 348 3.42 -9.64 23.47
CA HIS A 348 4.30 -8.61 23.99
C HIS A 348 3.54 -7.28 23.96
N GLN A 349 3.39 -6.69 25.15
CA GLN A 349 2.77 -5.38 25.32
C GLN A 349 3.84 -4.33 25.01
N VAL A 350 3.93 -3.92 23.74
CA VAL A 350 4.93 -2.94 23.27
C VAL A 350 4.83 -1.63 24.05
N LEU A 351 3.62 -1.22 24.43
CA LEU A 351 3.36 -0.11 25.32
C LEU A 351 2.79 -0.66 26.64
N ASP A 352 3.56 -0.58 27.71
CA ASP A 352 3.12 -0.88 29.07
C ASP A 352 3.24 0.36 29.99
N GLU A 353 2.69 0.27 31.21
CA GLU A 353 2.79 1.37 32.19
C GLU A 353 4.24 1.68 32.59
N ASP A 354 5.17 0.72 32.50
CA ASP A 354 6.58 1.01 32.78
C ASP A 354 7.17 1.92 31.70
N LEU A 355 6.90 1.64 30.43
CA LEU A 355 7.30 2.49 29.31
C LEU A 355 6.67 3.87 29.43
N VAL A 356 5.37 3.97 29.70
CA VAL A 356 4.68 5.25 29.92
C VAL A 356 5.30 6.01 31.10
N GLY A 357 5.60 5.32 32.19
CA GLY A 357 6.31 5.89 33.34
C GLY A 357 7.75 6.29 33.05
N ARG A 358 8.42 5.66 32.08
CA ARG A 358 9.76 6.05 31.60
C ARG A 358 9.71 7.25 30.67
N LEU A 359 8.71 7.34 29.78
CA LEU A 359 8.45 8.56 28.99
C LEU A 359 8.31 9.77 29.92
N ARG A 360 7.56 9.59 31.02
CA ARG A 360 7.39 10.60 32.06
C ARG A 360 8.70 10.98 32.76
N ARG A 361 9.52 9.99 33.13
CA ARG A 361 10.82 10.22 33.79
C ARG A 361 11.87 10.83 32.85
N SER A 362 11.76 10.64 31.53
CA SER A 362 12.68 11.24 30.56
C SER A 362 12.62 12.77 30.57
N LEU A 363 11.43 13.33 30.81
CA LEU A 363 11.23 14.77 31.03
C LEU A 363 12.04 15.32 32.20
N GLU A 364 12.14 14.57 33.30
CA GLU A 364 12.93 14.98 34.46
C GLU A 364 14.42 15.12 34.11
N LYS A 365 14.88 14.42 33.07
CA LYS A 365 16.25 14.49 32.54
C LYS A 365 16.44 15.53 31.43
N SER A 366 15.41 16.34 31.14
CA SER A 366 15.44 17.36 30.06
C SER A 366 15.64 16.80 28.65
N VAL A 367 15.29 15.53 28.41
CA VAL A 367 15.30 14.95 27.06
C VAL A 367 13.87 14.91 26.54
N LEU A 368 13.56 15.76 25.56
CA LEU A 368 12.26 15.75 24.90
C LEU A 368 12.22 14.58 23.91
N LEU A 369 11.26 13.68 24.10
CA LEU A 369 11.01 12.56 23.19
C LEU A 369 9.98 13.00 22.15
N LEU A 370 10.31 12.87 20.85
CA LEU A 370 9.44 13.31 19.74
C LEU A 370 8.88 14.75 19.91
N PRO A 371 9.72 15.79 20.02
CA PRO A 371 9.27 17.16 20.28
C PRO A 371 8.34 17.75 19.21
N ASN A 372 8.34 17.18 18.00
CA ASN A 372 7.55 17.66 16.85
C ASN A 372 6.34 16.77 16.53
N MET A 373 5.93 15.86 17.42
CA MET A 373 4.87 14.90 17.12
C MET A 373 3.49 15.58 16.99
N GLU A 374 2.87 15.43 15.82
CA GLU A 374 1.55 15.94 15.46
C GLU A 374 0.48 14.82 15.43
N GLU A 375 0.86 13.60 15.05
CA GLU A 375 -0.04 12.45 14.97
C GLU A 375 0.58 11.22 15.64
N PHE A 376 -0.15 10.62 16.58
CA PHE A 376 0.21 9.32 17.17
C PHE A 376 -0.89 8.31 16.92
N VAL A 377 -0.55 7.18 16.30
CA VAL A 377 -1.47 6.08 16.03
C VAL A 377 -1.00 4.84 16.76
N TYR A 378 -1.82 4.32 17.66
CA TYR A 378 -1.56 3.03 18.30
C TYR A 378 -2.65 2.03 17.93
N ARG A 379 -2.21 0.82 17.58
CA ARG A 379 -3.06 -0.33 17.28
C ARG A 379 -2.52 -1.55 18.01
N GLY A 380 -3.25 -2.10 18.97
CA GLY A 380 -2.79 -3.30 19.68
C GLY A 380 -3.42 -3.51 21.05
N PRO A 381 -3.01 -4.59 21.75
CA PRO A 381 -3.46 -4.90 23.09
C PRO A 381 -2.85 -3.91 24.10
N ARG A 382 -3.70 -3.29 24.89
CA ARG A 382 -3.31 -2.27 25.89
C ARG A 382 -3.00 -2.88 27.25
N SER A 383 -1.96 -2.39 27.91
CA SER A 383 -1.70 -2.62 29.35
C SER A 383 -1.46 -1.35 30.14
N PHE A 384 -1.77 -0.21 29.53
CA PHE A 384 -1.72 1.11 30.14
C PHE A 384 -3.10 1.76 30.14
N THR A 385 -3.27 2.79 30.97
CA THR A 385 -4.43 3.66 30.95
C THR A 385 -4.21 4.83 30.00
N TRP A 386 -5.25 5.23 29.27
CA TRP A 386 -5.16 6.38 28.37
C TRP A 386 -4.83 7.67 29.11
N ASP A 387 -5.28 7.80 30.35
CA ASP A 387 -4.94 8.94 31.19
C ASP A 387 -3.44 8.97 31.50
N SER A 388 -2.82 7.84 31.82
CA SER A 388 -1.35 7.75 31.99
C SER A 388 -0.62 8.17 30.72
N LEU A 389 -1.04 7.65 29.56
CA LEU A 389 -0.39 7.95 28.28
C LEU A 389 -0.56 9.43 27.89
N ILE A 390 -1.79 9.96 27.96
CA ILE A 390 -2.09 11.36 27.63
C ILE A 390 -1.36 12.29 28.60
N THR A 391 -1.28 11.95 29.89
CA THR A 391 -0.54 12.75 30.87
C THR A 391 0.94 12.78 30.55
N ALA A 392 1.56 11.61 30.29
CA ALA A 392 2.96 11.54 29.90
C ALA A 392 3.23 12.36 28.64
N TRP A 393 2.38 12.25 27.61
CA TRP A 393 2.55 13.00 26.36
C TRP A 393 2.28 14.50 26.47
N LYS A 394 1.32 14.93 27.30
CA LYS A 394 1.13 16.36 27.59
C LYS A 394 2.35 16.95 28.26
N GLU A 395 2.92 16.24 29.22
CA GLU A 395 4.16 16.66 29.88
C GLU A 395 5.31 16.74 28.85
N VAL A 396 5.41 15.75 27.93
CA VAL A 396 6.41 15.72 26.85
C VAL A 396 6.26 16.89 25.88
N ALA A 397 5.04 17.16 25.40
CA ALA A 397 4.77 18.17 24.38
C ALA A 397 4.85 19.62 24.90
N LEU A 398 4.53 19.84 26.18
CA LEU A 398 4.46 21.19 26.75
C LEU A 398 5.74 21.65 27.46
N GLY A 399 6.79 20.82 27.49
CA GLY A 399 8.08 21.20 28.06
C GLY A 399 7.95 21.86 29.44
N TYR A 400 7.32 21.16 30.38
CA TYR A 400 7.25 21.51 31.82
C TYR A 400 7.41 23.00 32.20
N GLU A 401 6.53 23.89 31.74
CA GLU A 401 6.32 25.19 32.40
C GLU A 401 5.10 25.09 33.32
N GLU A 402 5.35 24.93 34.62
CA GLU A 402 4.35 25.08 35.68
C GLU A 402 3.77 26.51 35.64
N GLY A 403 2.72 26.75 34.83
CA GLY A 403 2.00 28.02 34.90
C GLY A 403 1.05 28.39 33.77
N SER A 404 1.05 27.74 32.60
CA SER A 404 0.29 28.22 31.43
C SER A 404 -0.58 27.17 30.71
N VAL A 405 -0.92 26.06 31.38
CA VAL A 405 -1.65 24.95 30.75
C VAL A 405 -3.16 25.16 30.75
N GLU A 406 -3.64 26.11 29.95
CA GLU A 406 -5.03 26.10 29.46
C GLU A 406 -5.00 26.00 27.93
N SER A 407 -5.46 24.85 27.41
CA SER A 407 -5.79 24.57 26.00
C SER A 407 -4.70 24.01 25.04
N VAL A 408 -4.21 22.79 25.29
CA VAL A 408 -3.90 21.88 24.18
C VAL A 408 -5.19 21.15 23.79
N VAL A 409 -5.82 21.61 22.71
CA VAL A 409 -7.00 20.95 22.14
C VAL A 409 -6.53 19.77 21.30
N VAL A 410 -6.64 18.55 21.84
CA VAL A 410 -6.54 17.32 21.04
C VAL A 410 -7.72 17.34 20.06
N GLN A 411 -7.49 17.75 18.81
CA GLN A 411 -8.57 18.09 17.87
C GLN A 411 -9.39 16.86 17.44
N ARG A 412 -8.84 15.65 17.53
CA ARG A 412 -9.56 14.44 17.14
C ARG A 412 -8.98 13.20 17.82
N LEU A 413 -9.66 12.73 18.85
CA LEU A 413 -9.56 11.36 19.33
C LEU A 413 -10.51 10.51 18.49
N ARG A 414 -9.99 9.78 17.50
CA ARG A 414 -10.79 8.77 16.80
C ARG A 414 -10.47 7.42 17.41
N TRP A 415 -11.49 6.81 18.00
CA TRP A 415 -11.47 5.44 18.50
C TRP A 415 -12.30 4.61 17.54
N ASP A 416 -11.66 3.79 16.72
CA ASP A 416 -12.37 2.76 15.97
C ASP A 416 -12.12 1.43 16.69
N LEU A 417 -13.17 0.88 17.30
CA LEU A 417 -13.18 -0.46 17.89
C LEU A 417 -13.47 -1.45 16.76
N THR A 418 -12.41 -2.09 16.25
CA THR A 418 -12.55 -3.16 15.26
C THR A 418 -12.40 -4.50 15.96
N PHE A 419 -13.50 -5.19 16.17
CA PHE A 419 -13.50 -6.54 16.74
C PHE A 419 -13.11 -7.55 15.66
N THR A 420 -11.89 -8.09 15.71
CA THR A 420 -11.50 -9.27 14.95
C THR A 420 -11.56 -10.50 15.86
N LEU A 421 -12.65 -11.27 15.77
CA LEU A 421 -12.78 -12.55 16.48
C LEU A 421 -12.16 -13.67 15.63
N PRO A 422 -11.18 -14.44 16.15
CA PRO A 422 -10.66 -15.61 15.45
C PRO A 422 -11.65 -16.77 15.56
N GLY A 423 -12.38 -17.05 14.48
CA GLY A 423 -12.95 -18.36 14.11
C GLY A 423 -13.46 -19.30 15.22
N ARG A 424 -14.23 -18.82 16.21
CA ARG A 424 -14.94 -19.67 17.17
C ARG A 424 -16.43 -19.33 17.21
N ASP A 425 -17.24 -20.39 17.29
CA ASP A 425 -18.70 -20.34 17.36
C ASP A 425 -19.17 -19.40 18.49
N ILE A 426 -19.94 -18.37 18.13
CA ILE A 426 -20.49 -17.41 19.08
C ILE A 426 -21.64 -18.07 19.84
N PRO A 427 -21.64 -18.11 21.19
CA PRO A 427 -22.77 -18.63 21.95
C PRO A 427 -24.01 -17.73 21.77
N GLN A 428 -25.14 -18.33 21.40
CA GLN A 428 -26.39 -17.62 21.08
C GLN A 428 -27.08 -16.96 22.29
N ASN A 429 -26.61 -17.21 23.52
CA ASN A 429 -27.21 -16.67 24.73
C ASN A 429 -26.62 -15.29 25.07
N GLY A 430 -27.47 -14.26 25.13
CA GLY A 430 -27.09 -12.87 25.42
C GLY A 430 -26.35 -12.64 26.74
N SER A 431 -26.57 -13.50 27.75
CA SER A 431 -25.88 -13.43 29.04
C SER A 431 -24.45 -14.03 29.01
N GLN A 432 -24.25 -15.09 28.21
CA GLN A 432 -22.91 -15.62 27.93
C GLN A 432 -22.15 -14.70 26.98
N ARG A 433 -22.82 -14.11 25.99
CA ARG A 433 -22.25 -13.09 25.10
C ARG A 433 -21.76 -11.87 25.89
N ARG A 434 -22.51 -11.40 26.89
CA ARG A 434 -22.07 -10.31 27.78
C ARG A 434 -20.88 -10.69 28.65
N ARG A 435 -20.88 -11.90 29.24
CA ARG A 435 -19.75 -12.39 30.04
C ARG A 435 -18.50 -12.67 29.20
N GLU A 436 -18.66 -13.15 27.95
CA GLU A 436 -17.56 -13.26 27.00
C GLU A 436 -17.08 -11.89 26.55
N LEU A 437 -17.96 -10.94 26.25
CA LEU A 437 -17.60 -9.55 25.90
C LEU A 437 -16.83 -8.85 27.04
N ASP A 438 -17.23 -9.05 28.30
CA ASP A 438 -16.52 -8.52 29.48
C ASP A 438 -15.18 -9.26 29.71
N ARG A 439 -15.09 -10.56 29.36
CA ARG A 439 -13.81 -11.30 29.35
C ARG A 439 -12.89 -10.87 28.19
N LEU A 440 -13.48 -10.52 27.05
CA LEU A 440 -12.82 -10.09 25.81
C LEU A 440 -12.48 -8.60 25.81
N GLN A 441 -12.89 -7.81 26.81
CA GLN A 441 -12.36 -6.45 27.03
C GLN A 441 -10.84 -6.41 27.24
N ILE A 442 -10.23 -7.56 27.60
CA ILE A 442 -8.77 -7.75 27.67
C ILE A 442 -8.17 -8.03 26.28
N GLN A 443 -8.99 -8.33 25.27
CA GLN A 443 -8.61 -8.67 23.89
C GLN A 443 -9.26 -7.75 22.84
N SER A 444 -9.71 -6.56 23.23
CA SER A 444 -10.26 -5.59 22.28
C SER A 444 -9.13 -4.87 21.55
N ASN A 445 -9.05 -5.05 20.24
CA ASN A 445 -8.20 -4.25 19.37
C ASN A 445 -8.87 -2.89 19.14
N GLY A 446 -8.19 -1.82 19.53
CA GLY A 446 -8.62 -0.44 19.27
C GLY A 446 -7.63 0.26 18.35
N ARG A 447 -8.14 1.10 17.46
CA ARG A 447 -7.33 2.15 16.80
C ARG A 447 -7.53 3.42 17.59
N LEU A 448 -6.44 3.99 18.11
CA LEU A 448 -6.42 5.37 18.59
C LEU A 448 -5.65 6.22 17.60
N THR A 449 -6.20 7.38 17.26
CA THR A 449 -5.47 8.46 16.60
C THR A 449 -5.51 9.69 17.51
N LEU A 450 -4.35 10.16 17.95
CA LEU A 450 -4.16 11.44 18.62
C LEU A 450 -3.66 12.45 17.60
N ARG A 451 -4.28 13.64 17.54
CA ARG A 451 -3.81 14.76 16.71
C ARG A 451 -3.60 16.01 17.56
N PHE A 452 -2.43 16.62 17.42
CA PHE A 452 -2.05 17.87 18.08
C PHE A 452 -2.26 19.08 17.15
N PRO A 453 -2.52 20.28 17.69
CA PRO A 453 -2.69 21.49 16.88
C PRO A 453 -1.34 22.05 16.38
N ASP A 454 -1.31 22.59 15.16
CA ASP A 454 -0.16 23.31 14.61
C ASP A 454 0.21 24.51 15.50
N GLN A 455 1.49 24.62 15.90
CA GLN A 455 1.98 25.72 16.76
C GLN A 455 1.95 27.11 16.08
N GLU A 456 1.63 27.20 14.79
CA GLU A 456 1.72 28.47 14.03
C GLU A 456 0.47 29.38 14.12
N ASN A 457 -0.61 28.98 14.80
CA ASN A 457 -1.88 29.74 14.80
C ASN A 457 -2.42 30.17 16.19
N TYR A 458 -1.56 30.47 17.15
CA TYR A 458 -1.98 31.14 18.40
C TYR A 458 -1.52 32.60 18.45
N ALA A 459 -2.37 33.51 17.95
CA ALA A 459 -2.34 34.91 18.36
C ALA A 459 -3.22 35.08 19.60
N PRO A 460 -2.77 35.76 20.68
CA PRO A 460 -3.56 35.90 21.89
C PRO A 460 -4.70 36.91 21.68
N SER A 461 -5.95 36.43 21.70
CA SER A 461 -7.14 37.26 21.75
C SER A 461 -7.23 37.98 23.11
N LYS A 462 -7.20 39.32 23.06
CA LYS A 462 -7.41 40.20 24.22
C LYS A 462 -8.80 40.01 24.83
N ILE A 463 -8.82 39.77 26.13
CA ILE A 463 -10.00 39.84 27.02
C ILE A 463 -10.36 41.31 27.27
N LEU A 464 -11.65 41.67 27.21
CA LEU A 464 -12.31 42.78 27.94
C LEU A 464 -13.83 42.47 28.02
N PRO A 465 -14.58 43.07 28.98
CA PRO A 465 -15.37 42.30 29.93
C PRO A 465 -16.89 42.47 29.82
N THR A 466 -17.56 41.59 30.56
CA THR A 466 -18.99 41.49 30.85
C THR A 466 -19.65 42.78 31.34
N THR A 467 -20.87 43.01 30.86
CA THR A 467 -21.94 43.74 31.59
C THR A 467 -23.31 43.16 31.21
N GLU A 468 -23.96 42.57 32.20
CA GLU A 468 -25.42 42.43 32.37
C GLU A 468 -25.77 43.21 33.67
N PRO A 469 -27.03 43.51 34.03
CA PRO A 469 -28.31 42.93 33.54
C PRO A 469 -29.43 43.99 33.29
N ASP A 470 -30.59 43.57 32.76
CA ASP A 470 -31.89 43.74 33.44
C ASP A 470 -33.12 43.25 32.64
N VAL A 471 -33.86 42.34 33.30
CA VAL A 471 -35.31 42.28 33.54
C VAL A 471 -36.34 42.36 32.37
N LEU A 472 -37.02 41.22 32.23
CA LEU A 472 -38.34 40.89 31.65
C LEU A 472 -39.48 41.95 31.79
N PRO A 473 -40.51 41.95 30.92
CA PRO A 473 -41.70 41.11 31.17
C PRO A 473 -42.31 40.44 29.91
N ALA A 474 -43.32 39.61 30.20
CA ALA A 474 -43.85 38.49 29.42
C ALA A 474 -45.08 38.80 28.53
N LEU A 475 -45.23 38.00 27.45
CA LEU A 475 -46.45 37.45 26.78
C LEU A 475 -47.45 38.43 26.09
N PRO A 476 -48.34 38.01 25.14
CA PRO A 476 -48.83 36.62 24.89
C PRO A 476 -49.03 36.16 23.41
N PHE A 477 -49.29 34.84 23.29
CA PHE A 477 -50.17 34.06 22.37
C PHE A 477 -50.71 34.64 21.05
N ASN A 478 -50.58 33.86 19.95
CA ASN A 478 -51.67 33.26 19.14
C ASN A 478 -51.05 32.40 18.01
N GLU A 479 -51.32 31.10 17.95
CA GLU A 479 -52.44 30.38 17.30
C GLU A 479 -52.18 29.99 15.83
N ASP A 480 -52.48 28.71 15.60
CA ASP A 480 -52.44 27.88 14.39
C ASP A 480 -52.99 28.48 13.08
N SER A 481 -52.72 27.73 11.99
CA SER A 481 -53.47 27.57 10.72
C SER A 481 -52.83 28.17 9.47
N ASP A 482 -52.07 27.36 8.72
CA ASP A 482 -52.52 26.78 7.43
C ASP A 482 -51.51 25.73 6.91
#